data_AF-A0A6C0FJA2-F1
#
_entry.id   AF-A0A6C0FJA2-F1
#
_cell.length_a   1.000
_cell.length_b   1.000
_cell.length_c   1.000
_cell.angle_alpha   90.00
_cell.angle_beta   90.00
_cell.angle_gamma   90.00
#
_symmetry.space_group_name_H-M   'P 1'
#
loop_
_entity.id
_entity.type
_entity.pdbx_description
1 polymer ?
#
loop_
_entity_poly.entity_id
_entity_poly.type
_entity_poly.pdbx_seq_one_letter_code
_entity_poly.pdbx_strand_id
1 'polypeptide(L)'
;MSRHTLSVLVENKPGVLTRVAGLFARRSFNIHSLAVGPTEHEEISRITVVVDVDELPLEQVTKQLNKLINVIKIVELEDASSVQRELLLVKVKADTAQRTSVLEVVQLFRAHVVDVVPDTVVVEATGSPGKLDALLTALEPFGIREIVQSGTVAIGRGSRSITDRALERVSRSA
;
A
#
# COMPACT_ATOMS: atom_id res chain seq x y z
N MET A 1 -17.17 2.42 -7.83
CA MET A 1 -15.91 2.40 -7.07
C MET A 1 -14.76 2.11 -8.02
N SER A 2 -14.31 3.13 -8.76
CA SER A 2 -13.00 3.06 -9.43
C SER A 2 -11.91 3.43 -8.42
N ARG A 3 -11.07 2.45 -8.10
CA ARG A 3 -9.88 2.64 -7.27
C ARG A 3 -8.73 3.10 -8.15
N HIS A 4 -8.03 4.13 -7.72
CA HIS A 4 -6.86 4.64 -8.42
C HIS A 4 -5.65 4.61 -7.50
N THR A 5 -4.57 4.00 -7.97
CA THR A 5 -3.29 3.92 -7.26
C THR A 5 -2.37 5.01 -7.77
N LEU A 6 -2.02 5.96 -6.91
CA LEU A 6 -1.09 7.05 -7.23
C LEU A 6 0.25 6.79 -6.55
N SER A 7 1.34 6.90 -7.33
CA SER A 7 2.71 7.00 -6.83
C SER A 7 3.14 8.46 -6.86
N VAL A 8 3.38 9.02 -5.67
CA VAL A 8 3.79 10.40 -5.47
C VAL A 8 5.22 10.42 -4.94
N LEU A 9 6.16 10.91 -5.73
CA LEU A 9 7.51 11.22 -5.29
C LEU A 9 7.52 12.58 -4.62
N VAL A 10 8.09 12.63 -3.42
CA VAL A 10 8.17 13.84 -2.60
C VAL A 10 9.56 13.99 -2.01
N GLU A 11 9.93 15.21 -1.63
CA GLU A 11 11.13 15.45 -0.83
C GLU A 11 11.02 14.76 0.53
N ASN A 12 12.10 14.13 0.99
CA ASN A 12 12.16 13.48 2.28
C ASN A 12 12.45 14.49 3.41
N LYS A 13 11.49 15.37 3.68
CA LYS A 13 11.60 16.42 4.71
C LYS A 13 10.48 16.31 5.76
N PRO A 14 10.74 16.73 7.02
CA PRO A 14 9.71 16.76 8.05
C PRO A 14 8.44 17.53 7.62
N GLY A 15 7.28 16.98 7.96
CA GLY A 15 5.98 17.60 7.67
C GLY A 15 5.49 17.48 6.21
N VAL A 16 6.26 16.86 5.30
CA VAL A 16 5.80 16.60 3.92
C VAL A 16 4.63 15.60 3.92
N LEU A 17 4.77 14.47 4.62
CA LEU A 17 3.71 13.47 4.74
C LEU A 17 2.41 14.09 5.31
N THR A 18 2.52 14.88 6.37
CA THR A 18 1.36 15.56 6.99
C THR A 18 0.64 16.48 6.02
N ARG A 19 1.38 17.20 5.16
CA ARG A 19 0.78 18.08 4.15
C ARG A 19 0.08 17.30 3.05
N VAL A 20 0.69 16.21 2.58
CA VAL A 20 0.08 15.32 1.59
C VAL A 20 -1.19 14.69 2.16
N ALA A 21 -1.12 14.06 3.34
CA ALA A 21 -2.29 13.47 3.99
C ALA A 21 -3.39 14.49 4.30
N GLY A 22 -3.01 15.68 4.78
CA GLY A 22 -3.94 16.78 5.07
C GLY A 22 -4.67 17.30 3.82
N LEU A 23 -4.08 17.19 2.63
CA LEU A 23 -4.73 17.54 1.37
C LEU A 23 -5.90 16.59 1.06
N PHE A 24 -5.71 15.29 1.24
CA PHE A 24 -6.77 14.30 1.07
C PHE A 24 -7.90 14.51 2.07
N ALA A 25 -7.58 14.72 3.35
CA ALA A 25 -8.56 14.97 4.39
C ALA A 25 -9.40 16.25 4.14
N ARG A 26 -8.76 17.37 3.79
CA ARG A 26 -9.44 18.66 3.55
C ARG A 26 -10.34 18.67 2.31
N ARG A 27 -10.08 17.78 1.35
CA ARG A 27 -10.83 17.69 0.10
C ARG A 27 -11.83 16.53 0.10
N SER A 28 -11.97 15.85 1.24
CA SER A 28 -12.86 14.71 1.42
C SER A 28 -12.59 13.59 0.42
N PHE A 29 -11.33 13.40 0.04
CA PHE A 29 -10.92 12.25 -0.74
C PHE A 29 -10.79 11.04 0.19
N ASN A 30 -11.50 9.96 -0.11
CA ASN A 30 -11.40 8.74 0.67
C ASN A 30 -10.09 8.01 0.34
N ILE A 31 -9.22 7.87 1.35
CA ILE A 31 -8.00 7.07 1.22
C ILE A 31 -8.35 5.63 1.57
N HIS A 32 -8.22 4.74 0.60
CA HIS A 32 -8.35 3.31 0.83
C HIS A 32 -7.09 2.74 1.48
N SER A 33 -5.91 3.13 0.98
CA SER A 33 -4.62 2.74 1.56
C SER A 33 -3.57 3.82 1.33
N LEU A 34 -2.60 3.91 2.25
CA LEU A 34 -1.46 4.81 2.13
C LEU A 34 -0.21 4.12 2.69
N ALA A 35 0.82 4.00 1.84
CA ALA A 35 2.13 3.50 2.22
C ALA A 35 3.19 4.56 1.89
N VAL A 36 4.18 4.71 2.76
CA VAL A 36 5.28 5.66 2.57
C VAL A 36 6.61 5.03 2.93
N GLY A 37 7.64 5.31 2.14
CA GLY A 37 9.00 4.90 2.43
C GLY A 37 10.03 5.69 1.62
N PRO A 38 11.30 5.67 2.03
CA PRO A 38 12.38 6.24 1.24
C PRO A 38 12.52 5.49 -0.08
N THR A 39 13.05 6.19 -1.09
CA THR A 39 13.47 5.58 -2.36
C THR A 39 14.94 5.17 -2.29
N GLU A 40 15.47 4.72 -3.42
CA GLU A 40 16.91 4.53 -3.67
C GLU A 40 17.73 5.82 -3.50
N HIS A 41 17.08 6.99 -3.43
CA HIS A 41 17.69 8.27 -3.06
C HIS A 41 17.16 8.74 -1.71
N GLU A 42 18.04 8.95 -0.73
CA GLU A 42 17.67 9.30 0.66
C GLU A 42 16.87 10.60 0.78
N GLU A 43 17.08 11.55 -0.12
CA GLU A 43 16.38 12.84 -0.18
C GLU A 43 14.96 12.74 -0.79
N ILE A 44 14.58 11.56 -1.29
CA ILE A 44 13.30 11.34 -1.97
C ILE A 44 12.55 10.19 -1.30
N SER A 45 11.30 10.47 -0.94
CA SER A 45 10.36 9.48 -0.43
C SER A 45 9.26 9.22 -1.47
N ARG A 46 8.74 7.99 -1.49
CA ARG A 46 7.59 7.60 -2.31
C ARG A 46 6.39 7.38 -1.41
N ILE A 47 5.30 8.08 -1.71
CA ILE A 47 3.98 7.82 -1.14
C ILE A 47 3.18 7.06 -2.20
N THR A 48 2.72 5.86 -1.86
CA THR A 48 1.73 5.13 -2.65
C THR A 48 0.39 5.32 -1.96
N VAL A 49 -0.59 5.87 -2.67
CA VAL A 49 -1.93 6.13 -2.13
C VAL A 49 -2.97 5.55 -3.06
N VAL A 50 -3.87 4.74 -2.51
CA VAL A 50 -5.05 4.24 -3.22
C VAL A 50 -6.24 5.07 -2.78
N VAL A 51 -6.94 5.67 -3.74
CA VAL A 51 -8.09 6.53 -3.49
C VAL A 51 -9.32 6.04 -4.24
N ASP A 52 -10.49 6.23 -3.63
CA ASP A 52 -11.79 6.08 -4.27
C ASP A 52 -12.24 7.46 -4.78
N VAL A 53 -12.50 7.59 -6.08
CA VAL A 53 -12.81 8.88 -6.74
C VAL A 53 -14.12 8.82 -7.55
N ASP A 54 -15.13 8.11 -7.04
CA ASP A 54 -16.42 7.96 -7.73
C ASP A 54 -17.13 9.30 -8.03
N GLU A 55 -16.92 10.34 -7.20
CA GLU A 55 -17.61 11.63 -7.32
C GLU A 55 -16.74 12.78 -7.86
N LEU A 56 -15.41 12.64 -7.83
CA LEU A 56 -14.47 13.71 -8.18
C LEU A 56 -13.40 13.21 -9.16
N PRO A 57 -13.06 13.95 -10.23
CA PRO A 57 -12.05 13.49 -11.19
C PRO A 57 -10.69 13.31 -10.52
N LEU A 58 -10.01 12.18 -10.77
CA LEU A 58 -8.62 11.94 -10.36
C LEU A 58 -7.68 13.09 -10.76
N GLU A 59 -7.96 13.73 -11.89
CA GLU A 59 -7.26 14.91 -12.36
C GLU A 59 -7.23 16.04 -11.30
N GLN A 60 -8.32 16.22 -10.56
CA GLN A 60 -8.38 17.21 -9.48
C GLN A 60 -7.43 16.85 -8.34
N VAL A 61 -7.37 15.58 -7.92
CA VAL A 61 -6.42 15.09 -6.91
C VAL A 61 -5.00 15.42 -7.36
N THR A 62 -4.66 15.05 -8.59
CA THR A 62 -3.34 15.25 -9.20
C THR A 62 -2.99 16.75 -9.28
N LYS A 63 -3.92 17.60 -9.70
CA LYS A 63 -3.73 19.06 -9.76
C LYS A 63 -3.48 19.67 -8.37
N GLN A 64 -4.17 19.20 -7.34
CA GLN A 64 -3.98 19.72 -5.98
C GLN A 64 -2.63 19.26 -5.40
N LEU A 65 -2.25 18.00 -5.62
CA LEU A 65 -0.93 17.49 -5.20
C LEU A 65 0.21 18.26 -5.88
N ASN A 66 0.10 18.58 -7.17
CA ASN A 66 1.10 19.38 -7.89
C ASN A 66 1.29 20.81 -7.33
N LYS A 67 0.36 21.34 -6.53
CA LYS A 67 0.51 22.65 -5.87
C LYS A 67 1.42 22.58 -4.63
N LEU A 68 1.70 21.39 -4.12
CA LEU A 68 2.61 21.22 -2.99
C LEU A 68 4.05 21.29 -3.52
N ILE A 69 4.80 22.28 -3.02
CA ILE A 69 6.19 22.55 -3.46
C ILE A 69 7.09 21.31 -3.35
N ASN A 70 6.85 20.46 -2.35
CA ASN A 70 7.68 19.29 -2.07
C ASN A 70 7.28 18.06 -2.88
N VAL A 71 6.26 18.14 -3.74
CA VAL A 71 5.88 17.06 -4.65
C VAL A 71 6.73 17.18 -5.92
N ILE A 72 7.52 16.15 -6.18
CA ILE A 72 8.47 16.10 -7.30
C ILE A 72 7.77 15.54 -8.54
N LYS A 73 7.03 14.43 -8.37
CA LYS A 73 6.38 13.74 -9.48
C LYS A 73 5.17 12.94 -9.00
N ILE A 74 4.10 12.96 -9.78
CA ILE A 74 2.94 12.10 -9.59
C ILE A 74 2.78 11.22 -10.82
N VAL A 75 2.50 9.94 -10.60
CA VAL A 75 2.19 8.95 -11.64
C VAL A 75 1.02 8.10 -11.15
N GLU A 76 0.01 7.95 -11.99
CA GLU A 76 -1.02 6.94 -11.80
C GLU A 76 -0.49 5.57 -12.23
N LEU A 77 -0.69 4.56 -11.39
CA LEU A 77 -0.27 3.18 -11.61
C LEU A 77 -1.49 2.31 -11.87
N GLU A 78 -1.81 2.10 -13.14
CA GLU A 78 -2.89 1.19 -13.54
C GLU A 78 -2.55 -0.26 -13.21
N ASP A 79 -3.54 -1.06 -12.83
CA ASP A 79 -3.36 -2.47 -12.44
C ASP A 79 -2.68 -3.31 -13.54
N ALA A 80 -3.02 -3.07 -14.80
CA ALA A 80 -2.47 -3.81 -15.95
C ALA A 80 -0.99 -3.50 -16.20
N SER A 81 -0.53 -2.29 -15.86
CA SER A 81 0.82 -1.80 -16.14
C SER A 81 1.70 -1.69 -14.89
N SER A 82 1.21 -2.13 -13.74
CA SER A 82 1.93 -2.10 -12.47
C SER A 82 1.99 -3.45 -11.76
N VAL A 83 2.92 -3.56 -10.83
CA VAL A 83 2.95 -4.62 -9.82
C VAL A 83 2.55 -3.96 -8.51
N GLN A 84 1.45 -4.43 -7.92
CA GLN A 84 0.92 -3.95 -6.65
C GLN A 84 0.90 -5.07 -5.63
N ARG A 85 1.37 -4.80 -4.42
CA ARG A 85 1.44 -5.76 -3.32
C ARG A 85 1.10 -5.11 -2.00
N GLU A 86 0.64 -5.94 -1.08
CA GLU A 86 0.41 -5.60 0.32
C GLU A 86 1.03 -6.68 1.19
N LEU A 87 1.49 -6.28 2.37
CA LEU A 87 1.90 -7.15 3.46
C LEU A 87 0.81 -7.13 4.53
N LEU A 88 0.41 -8.31 4.98
CA LEU A 88 -0.56 -8.54 6.04
C LEU A 88 0.08 -9.39 7.13
N LEU A 89 -0.05 -8.93 8.38
CA LEU A 89 0.11 -9.75 9.57
C LEU A 89 -1.26 -9.95 10.18
N VAL A 90 -1.63 -11.20 10.45
CA VAL A 90 -2.90 -11.55 11.10
C VAL A 90 -2.68 -12.54 12.24
N LYS A 91 -3.16 -12.18 13.42
CA LYS A 91 -3.20 -13.06 14.59
C LYS A 91 -4.55 -13.75 14.64
N VAL A 92 -4.55 -15.07 14.72
CA VAL A 92 -5.76 -15.90 14.69
C VAL A 92 -5.75 -16.85 15.89
N LYS A 93 -6.91 -17.10 16.48
CA LYS A 93 -7.05 -18.15 17.49
C LYS A 93 -6.78 -19.52 16.86
N ALA A 94 -5.96 -20.32 17.53
CA ALA A 94 -5.52 -21.62 17.05
C ALA A 94 -5.17 -22.53 18.23
N ASP A 95 -6.20 -22.97 18.97
CA ASP A 95 -6.05 -24.00 19.99
C ASP A 95 -5.68 -25.36 19.37
N THR A 96 -5.34 -26.34 20.21
CA THR A 96 -4.89 -27.68 19.76
C THR A 96 -5.87 -28.34 18.78
N ALA A 97 -7.18 -28.09 18.89
CA ALA A 97 -8.18 -28.69 18.01
C ALA A 97 -8.22 -28.02 16.64
N GLN A 98 -8.07 -26.69 16.59
CA GLN A 98 -8.19 -25.90 15.36
C GLN A 98 -6.85 -25.67 14.64
N ARG A 99 -5.72 -25.87 15.32
CA ARG A 99 -4.38 -25.49 14.83
C ARG A 99 -4.05 -26.09 13.47
N THR A 100 -4.30 -27.39 13.27
CA THR A 100 -4.00 -28.06 11.99
C THR A 100 -4.77 -27.40 10.83
N SER A 101 -6.06 -27.13 11.01
CA SER A 101 -6.88 -26.49 9.99
C SER A 101 -6.44 -25.05 9.68
N VAL A 102 -6.02 -24.29 10.69
CA VAL A 102 -5.43 -22.96 10.46
C VAL A 102 -4.17 -23.06 9.61
N LEU A 103 -3.27 -24.00 9.94
CA LEU A 103 -2.03 -24.21 9.19
C LEU A 103 -2.27 -24.63 7.73
N GLU A 104 -3.29 -25.45 7.47
CA GLU A 104 -3.69 -25.85 6.11
C GLU A 104 -4.15 -24.64 5.28
N VAL A 105 -4.96 -23.75 5.86
CA VAL A 105 -5.36 -22.50 5.20
C VAL A 105 -4.14 -21.63 4.89
N VAL A 106 -3.24 -21.45 5.86
CA VAL A 106 -2.01 -20.68 5.67
C VAL A 106 -1.19 -21.23 4.50
N GLN A 107 -1.04 -22.56 4.43
CA GLN A 107 -0.31 -23.23 3.35
C GLN A 107 -0.99 -23.04 1.98
N LEU A 108 -2.33 -23.15 1.91
CA LEU A 108 -3.10 -22.96 0.68
C LEU A 108 -2.87 -21.58 0.06
N PHE A 109 -2.83 -20.54 0.90
CA PHE A 109 -2.59 -19.16 0.47
C PHE A 109 -1.12 -18.83 0.25
N ARG A 110 -0.20 -19.79 0.43
CA ARG A 110 1.25 -19.58 0.42
C ARG A 110 1.65 -18.43 1.35
N ALA A 111 1.06 -18.43 2.53
CA ALA A 111 1.40 -17.54 3.63
C ALA A 111 2.37 -18.26 4.58
N HIS A 112 2.95 -17.51 5.51
CA HIS A 112 3.96 -18.01 6.45
C HIS A 112 3.47 -17.85 7.88
N VAL A 113 3.71 -18.86 8.72
CA VAL A 113 3.54 -18.70 10.17
C VAL A 113 4.80 -18.09 10.74
N VAL A 114 4.66 -16.97 11.44
CA VAL A 114 5.79 -16.22 12.01
C VAL A 114 5.84 -16.28 13.55
N ASP A 115 4.74 -16.65 14.19
CA ASP A 115 4.69 -16.89 15.64
C ASP A 115 3.61 -17.92 16.00
N VAL A 116 3.87 -18.72 17.04
CA VAL A 116 2.94 -19.76 17.53
C VAL A 116 2.99 -19.80 19.04
N VAL A 117 1.84 -19.65 19.66
CA VAL A 117 1.62 -19.86 21.10
C VAL A 117 0.45 -20.86 21.29
N PRO A 118 0.18 -21.35 22.52
CA PRO A 118 -0.79 -22.43 22.73
C PRO A 118 -2.20 -22.16 22.19
N ASP A 119 -2.64 -20.91 22.15
CA ASP A 119 -4.01 -20.51 21.80
C ASP A 119 -4.10 -19.61 20.55
N THR A 120 -2.97 -19.16 19.99
CA THR A 120 -2.95 -18.30 18.80
C THR A 120 -1.76 -18.59 17.88
N VAL A 121 -1.92 -18.19 16.61
CA VAL A 121 -0.89 -18.23 15.57
C VAL A 121 -0.86 -16.86 14.90
N VAL A 122 0.33 -16.33 14.61
CA VAL A 122 0.52 -15.16 13.76
C VAL A 122 0.95 -15.59 12.37
N VAL A 123 0.22 -15.10 11.38
CA VAL A 123 0.42 -15.40 9.97
C VAL A 123 0.86 -14.15 9.24
N GLU A 124 1.94 -14.26 8.47
CA GLU A 124 2.39 -13.28 7.50
C GLU A 124 1.96 -13.69 6.09
N ALA A 125 1.38 -12.75 5.34
CA ALA A 125 1.01 -12.95 3.95
C ALA A 125 1.37 -11.74 3.10
N THR A 126 1.89 -12.00 1.92
CA THR A 126 2.07 -10.99 0.87
C THR A 126 1.25 -11.35 -0.36
N GLY A 127 0.59 -10.36 -0.96
CA GLY A 127 -0.35 -10.61 -2.05
C GLY A 127 -0.90 -9.38 -2.74
N SER A 128 -1.77 -9.60 -3.73
CA SER A 128 -2.72 -8.57 -4.15
C SER A 128 -3.81 -8.40 -3.08
N PRO A 129 -4.49 -7.24 -3.02
CA PRO A 129 -5.56 -7.00 -2.05
C PRO A 129 -6.60 -8.14 -2.02
N GLY A 130 -7.09 -8.55 -3.20
CA GLY A 130 -8.07 -9.64 -3.30
C GLY A 130 -7.56 -11.00 -2.80
N LYS A 131 -6.25 -11.29 -2.86
CA LYS A 131 -5.69 -12.52 -2.28
C LYS A 131 -5.71 -12.44 -0.74
N LEU A 132 -5.36 -11.28 -0.19
CA LEU A 132 -5.32 -11.07 1.26
C LEU A 132 -6.72 -11.04 1.86
N ASP A 133 -7.68 -10.42 1.18
CA ASP A 133 -9.10 -10.43 1.58
C ASP A 133 -9.66 -11.86 1.60
N ALA A 134 -9.33 -12.67 0.60
CA ALA A 134 -9.72 -14.08 0.57
C ALA A 134 -9.07 -14.91 1.69
N LEU A 135 -7.81 -14.62 2.05
CA LEU A 135 -7.14 -15.24 3.20
C LEU A 135 -7.86 -14.87 4.51
N LEU A 136 -8.16 -13.58 4.70
CA LEU A 136 -8.88 -13.11 5.89
C LEU A 136 -10.26 -13.76 6.00
N THR A 137 -10.99 -13.87 4.88
CA THR A 137 -12.29 -14.56 4.82
C THR A 137 -12.16 -16.04 5.22
N ALA A 138 -11.11 -16.72 4.75
CA ALA A 138 -10.86 -18.12 5.10
C ALA A 138 -10.45 -18.30 6.57
N LEU A 139 -9.82 -17.29 7.18
CA LEU A 139 -9.37 -17.31 8.57
C LEU A 139 -10.45 -16.83 9.56
N GLU A 140 -11.45 -16.09 9.10
CA GLU A 140 -12.54 -15.53 9.91
C GLU A 140 -13.23 -16.57 10.81
N PRO A 141 -13.57 -17.79 10.35
CA PRO A 141 -14.24 -18.79 11.18
C PRO A 141 -13.43 -19.27 12.40
N PHE A 142 -12.10 -19.14 12.37
CA PHE A 142 -11.24 -19.52 13.49
C PHE A 142 -11.18 -18.45 14.58
N GLY A 143 -11.57 -17.21 14.26
CA GLY A 143 -11.54 -16.07 15.16
C GLY A 143 -10.25 -15.27 15.01
N ILE A 144 -10.30 -14.27 14.14
CA ILE A 144 -9.24 -13.27 13.98
C ILE A 144 -9.19 -12.39 15.24
N ARG A 145 -7.98 -12.19 15.78
CA ARG A 145 -7.72 -11.40 16.99
C ARG A 145 -7.13 -10.03 16.68
N GLU A 146 -6.29 -9.94 15.67
CA GLU A 146 -5.53 -8.72 15.35
C GLU A 146 -5.12 -8.74 13.87
N ILE A 147 -5.16 -7.58 13.22
CA ILE A 147 -4.73 -7.38 11.84
C ILE A 147 -3.83 -6.15 11.78
N VAL A 148 -2.73 -6.25 11.04
CA VAL A 148 -1.89 -5.13 10.63
C VAL A 148 -1.61 -5.25 9.14
N GLN A 149 -1.78 -4.16 8.39
CA GLN A 149 -1.55 -4.10 6.95
C GLN A 149 -0.60 -2.94 6.61
N SER A 150 0.26 -3.14 5.61
CA SER A 150 1.23 -2.13 5.16
C SER A 150 0.61 -1.00 4.33
N GLY A 151 -0.61 -1.20 3.82
CA GLY A 151 -1.10 -0.47 2.65
C GLY A 151 -0.42 -0.93 1.36
N THR A 152 -0.97 -0.49 0.23
CA THR A 152 -0.52 -0.92 -1.09
C THR A 152 0.84 -0.30 -1.43
N VAL A 153 1.82 -1.13 -1.77
CA VAL A 153 3.05 -0.71 -2.42
C VAL A 153 3.01 -1.08 -3.90
N ALA A 154 3.47 -0.17 -4.75
CA ALA A 154 3.33 -0.34 -6.19
C ALA A 154 4.54 0.18 -6.98
N ILE A 155 4.83 -0.50 -8.09
CA ILE A 155 5.84 -0.09 -9.07
C ILE A 155 5.33 -0.35 -10.48
N GLY A 156 5.63 0.56 -11.42
CA GLY A 156 5.35 0.37 -12.83
C GLY A 156 6.15 -0.81 -13.40
N ARG A 157 5.55 -1.54 -14.35
CA ARG A 157 6.21 -2.63 -15.07
C ARG A 157 7.17 -2.08 -16.13
N GLY A 158 8.17 -2.89 -16.48
CA GLY A 158 9.17 -2.56 -17.49
C GLY A 158 10.41 -1.89 -16.90
N SER A 159 11.31 -1.40 -17.76
CA SER A 159 12.63 -0.90 -17.38
C SER A 159 12.67 0.57 -16.93
N ARG A 160 11.53 1.27 -16.96
CA ARG A 160 11.48 2.72 -16.71
C ARG A 160 11.28 3.00 -15.23
N SER A 161 12.23 3.71 -14.60
CA SER A 161 12.08 4.24 -13.24
C SER A 161 11.33 5.57 -13.24
N ILE A 162 10.45 5.77 -12.25
CA ILE A 162 9.79 7.06 -12.01
C ILE A 162 10.81 8.06 -11.44
N THR A 163 11.71 7.60 -10.58
CA THR A 163 12.70 8.43 -9.90
C THR A 163 13.73 8.97 -10.88
N ASP A 164 14.31 8.11 -11.73
CA ASP A 164 15.31 8.53 -12.74
C ASP A 164 14.74 9.62 -13.66
N ARG A 165 13.51 9.43 -14.14
CA ARG A 165 12.82 10.40 -15.00
C ARG A 165 12.51 11.71 -14.30
N ALA A 166 12.30 11.69 -12.99
CA ALA A 166 12.09 12.90 -12.22
C ALA A 166 13.41 13.67 -12.09
N LEU A 167 14.52 12.99 -11.79
CA LEU A 167 15.84 13.58 -11.64
C LEU A 167 16.40 14.14 -12.96
N GLU A 168 16.23 13.42 -14.09
CA GLU A 168 16.63 13.91 -15.42
C GLU A 168 15.93 15.21 -15.82
N ARG A 169 14.69 15.43 -15.35
CA ARG A 169 13.98 16.67 -15.63
C ARG A 169 14.53 17.83 -14.83
N VAL A 170 14.83 17.59 -13.55
CA VAL A 170 15.41 18.60 -12.65
C VAL A 170 16.76 19.07 -13.18
N SER A 171 17.62 18.16 -13.62
CA SER A 171 18.96 18.49 -14.14
C SER A 171 18.95 19.24 -15.48
N ARG A 172 17.88 19.12 -16.28
CA ARG A 172 17.72 19.88 -17.53
C ARG A 172 17.11 21.26 -17.34
N SER A 173 16.51 21.53 -16.18
CA SER A 173 15.88 22.81 -15.84
C SER A 173 16.70 23.71 -14.93
N ALA A 174 17.85 23.22 -14.45
CA ALA A 174 18.86 23.96 -13.69
C ALA A 174 19.99 24.42 -14.62
#